data_AF-T0SYI0-F1
#
_entry.id   AF-T0SYI0-F1
#
_cell.length_a   1.000
_cell.length_b   1.000
_cell.length_c   1.000
_cell.angle_alpha   90.00
_cell.angle_beta   90.00
_cell.angle_gamma   90.00
#
_symmetry.space_group_name_H-M   'P 1'
#
loop_
_entity.id
_entity.type
_entity.pdbx_description
1 polymer ?
#
loop_
_entity_poly.entity_id
_entity_poly.type
_entity_poly.pdbx_seq_one_letter_code
_entity_poly.pdbx_strand_id
1 'polypeptide(L)'
;MNDTARTKDNELNPENDRPFWQRWGEVFARLFLKYCPQIIINQFIKFDKKVDGAISFFFRHYGKTPFMISMSKKVQYLGIEKLFLKGPKAFVYFFLFYLVRDTILYIIIPIYFAKLTTGN
;
A
#
# COMPACT_ATOMS: atom_id res chain seq x y z
N MET A 1 52.12 -17.35 -0.70
CA MET A 1 51.11 -18.35 -0.31
C MET A 1 49.87 -17.57 0.09
N ASN A 2 48.89 -17.51 -0.83
CA ASN A 2 47.48 -17.14 -0.69
C ASN A 2 47.04 -15.96 0.21
N ASP A 3 47.23 -14.71 -0.22
CA ASP A 3 46.51 -13.56 0.38
C ASP A 3 45.84 -12.60 -0.63
N THR A 4 46.04 -12.79 -1.94
CA THR A 4 45.45 -11.91 -2.98
C THR A 4 44.14 -12.44 -3.58
N ALA A 5 43.61 -13.56 -3.07
CA ALA A 5 42.42 -14.22 -3.63
C ALA A 5 41.11 -13.94 -2.88
N ARG A 6 41.13 -13.17 -1.78
CA ARG A 6 39.96 -12.92 -0.91
C ARG A 6 39.47 -11.47 -0.90
N THR A 7 39.84 -10.70 -1.92
CA THR A 7 39.47 -9.29 -2.09
C THR A 7 38.78 -9.01 -3.42
N LYS A 8 38.58 -10.02 -4.27
CA LYS A 8 37.92 -9.89 -5.60
C LYS A 8 36.46 -10.30 -5.61
N ASP A 9 35.96 -10.81 -4.50
CA ASP A 9 34.57 -11.16 -4.23
C ASP A 9 33.75 -9.98 -3.68
N ASN A 10 34.39 -8.82 -3.50
CA ASN A 10 33.81 -7.59 -2.95
C ASN A 10 33.80 -6.43 -3.96
N GLU A 11 33.78 -6.74 -5.26
CA GLU A 11 33.36 -5.77 -6.26
C GLU A 11 31.84 -5.60 -6.11
N LEU A 12 31.44 -4.52 -5.43
CA LEU A 12 30.09 -3.97 -5.43
C LEU A 12 29.59 -3.91 -6.88
N ASN A 13 28.86 -4.94 -7.29
CA ASN A 13 28.20 -5.00 -8.59
C ASN A 13 26.98 -4.05 -8.52
N PRO A 14 27.03 -2.86 -9.16
CA PRO A 14 25.96 -1.87 -9.07
C PRO A 14 24.64 -2.37 -9.72
N GLU A 15 24.68 -3.52 -10.39
CA GLU A 15 23.51 -4.14 -10.98
C GLU A 15 22.56 -4.76 -9.92
N ASN A 16 23.07 -5.06 -8.72
CA ASN A 16 22.30 -5.69 -7.63
C ASN A 16 21.69 -4.72 -6.60
N ASP A 17 22.04 -3.42 -6.65
CA ASP A 17 21.44 -2.37 -5.80
C ASP A 17 20.10 -1.84 -6.32
N ARG A 18 19.51 -2.53 -7.30
CA ARG A 18 18.17 -2.21 -7.77
C ARG A 18 17.17 -2.65 -6.70
N PRO A 19 16.32 -1.74 -6.16
CA PRO A 19 15.35 -2.08 -5.13
C PRO A 19 14.48 -3.24 -5.62
N PHE A 20 14.16 -4.18 -4.72
CA PHE A 20 13.56 -5.47 -5.10
C PHE A 20 12.31 -5.35 -6.00
N TRP A 21 11.57 -4.25 -5.89
CA TRP A 21 10.44 -3.89 -6.74
C TRP A 21 10.77 -3.72 -8.24
N GLN A 22 11.97 -3.22 -8.60
CA GLN A 22 12.40 -3.12 -10.01
C GLN A 22 12.68 -4.50 -10.62
N ARG A 23 13.33 -5.40 -9.87
CA ARG A 23 13.58 -6.78 -10.30
C ARG A 23 12.29 -7.55 -10.52
N TRP A 24 11.36 -7.47 -9.57
CA TRP A 24 10.03 -8.07 -9.73
C TRP A 24 9.22 -7.40 -10.84
N GLY A 25 9.35 -6.09 -11.01
CA GLY A 25 8.71 -5.31 -12.07
C GLY A 25 9.08 -5.78 -13.48
N GLU A 26 10.35 -6.08 -13.74
CA GLU A 26 10.78 -6.59 -15.06
C GLU A 26 10.29 -8.02 -15.34
N VAL A 27 10.30 -8.90 -14.34
CA VAL A 27 9.81 -10.27 -14.49
C VAL A 27 8.30 -10.29 -14.70
N PHE A 28 7.56 -9.50 -13.91
CA PHE A 28 6.13 -9.28 -14.10
C PHE A 28 5.83 -8.65 -15.45
N ALA A 29 6.56 -7.60 -15.86
CA ALA A 29 6.35 -6.95 -17.14
C ALA A 29 6.57 -7.92 -18.31
N ARG A 30 7.61 -8.77 -18.28
CA ARG A 30 7.84 -9.77 -19.33
C ARG A 30 6.75 -10.86 -19.36
N LEU A 31 6.22 -11.28 -18.20
CA LEU A 31 5.12 -12.24 -18.10
C LEU A 31 3.77 -11.64 -18.52
N PHE A 32 3.47 -10.42 -18.07
CA PHE A 32 2.23 -9.71 -18.36
C PHE A 32 2.19 -9.17 -19.79
N LEU A 33 3.23 -8.50 -20.29
CA LEU A 33 3.23 -7.92 -21.64
C LEU A 33 3.12 -8.98 -22.74
N LYS A 34 3.59 -10.21 -22.48
CA LYS A 34 3.49 -11.32 -23.45
C LYS A 34 2.07 -11.88 -23.56
N TYR A 35 1.26 -11.76 -22.51
CA TYR A 35 -0.07 -12.37 -22.41
C TYR A 35 -1.23 -11.38 -22.25
N CYS A 36 -0.97 -10.09 -22.00
CA CYS A 36 -2.02 -9.10 -21.77
C CYS A 36 -2.54 -8.50 -23.09
N PRO A 37 -3.79 -8.82 -23.51
CA PRO A 37 -4.45 -8.05 -24.55
C PRO A 37 -4.63 -6.59 -24.14
N GLN A 38 -4.59 -5.69 -25.12
CA GLN A 38 -4.73 -4.22 -24.95
C GLN A 38 -5.98 -3.81 -24.11
N ILE A 39 -7.01 -4.66 -24.12
CA ILE A 39 -8.24 -4.49 -23.35
C ILE A 39 -7.97 -4.54 -21.85
N ILE A 40 -7.13 -5.46 -21.37
CA ILE A 40 -6.82 -5.61 -19.94
C ILE A 40 -6.00 -4.40 -19.46
N ILE A 41 -5.06 -3.94 -20.28
CA ILE A 41 -4.25 -2.75 -19.97
C ILE A 41 -5.16 -1.52 -19.81
N ASN A 42 -6.11 -1.32 -20.74
CA ASN A 42 -7.05 -0.20 -20.67
C ASN A 42 -7.97 -0.28 -19.45
N GLN A 43 -8.39 -1.49 -19.03
CA GLN A 43 -9.17 -1.68 -17.81
C GLN A 43 -8.33 -1.41 -16.56
N PHE A 44 -7.07 -1.84 -16.56
CA PHE A 44 -6.13 -1.54 -15.48
C PHE A 44 -5.90 -0.05 -15.32
N ILE A 45 -5.69 0.70 -16.40
CA ILE A 45 -5.49 2.16 -16.33
C ILE A 45 -6.74 2.87 -15.78
N LYS A 46 -7.94 2.42 -16.15
CA LYS A 46 -9.20 2.96 -15.60
C LYS A 46 -9.36 2.63 -14.12
N PHE A 47 -8.96 1.43 -13.73
CA PHE A 47 -8.97 0.98 -12.34
C PHE A 47 -7.96 1.77 -11.50
N ASP A 48 -6.73 1.94 -11.98
CA ASP A 48 -5.66 2.70 -11.35
C ASP A 48 -6.09 4.14 -11.06
N LYS A 49 -6.68 4.83 -12.05
CA LYS A 49 -7.26 6.17 -11.87
C LYS A 49 -8.37 6.22 -10.81
N LYS A 50 -9.17 5.16 -10.69
CA LYS A 50 -10.24 5.07 -9.69
C LYS A 50 -9.67 4.82 -8.29
N VAL A 51 -8.63 4.01 -8.20
CA VAL A 51 -7.89 3.72 -6.97
C VAL A 51 -7.15 4.97 -6.51
N ASP A 52 -6.46 5.69 -7.38
CA ASP A 52 -5.79 6.96 -7.07
C ASP A 52 -6.78 8.03 -6.58
N GLY A 53 -7.94 8.15 -7.23
CA GLY A 53 -8.99 9.05 -6.78
C GLY A 53 -9.54 8.66 -5.40
N ALA A 54 -9.74 7.37 -5.17
CA ALA A 54 -10.18 6.85 -3.87
C ALA A 54 -9.13 7.08 -2.79
N ILE A 55 -7.84 6.85 -3.09
CA ILE A 55 -6.70 7.07 -2.20
C ILE A 55 -6.56 8.56 -1.86
N SER A 56 -6.62 9.45 -2.86
CA SER A 56 -6.56 10.90 -2.67
C SER A 56 -7.75 11.42 -1.84
N PHE A 57 -8.96 10.94 -2.12
CA PHE A 57 -10.14 11.22 -1.29
C PHE A 57 -9.94 10.70 0.14
N PHE A 58 -9.36 9.52 0.30
CA PHE A 58 -9.09 8.89 1.59
C PHE A 58 -8.05 9.67 2.39
N PHE A 59 -6.98 10.17 1.78
CA PHE A 59 -6.01 11.06 2.43
C PHE A 59 -6.62 12.38 2.84
N ARG A 60 -7.42 12.99 1.96
CA ARG A 60 -8.08 14.26 2.25
C ARG A 60 -9.02 14.16 3.44
N HIS A 61 -9.69 13.02 3.62
CA HIS A 61 -10.64 12.82 4.72
C HIS A 61 -10.03 12.09 5.92
N TYR A 62 -8.92 11.36 5.75
CA TYR A 62 -8.10 10.72 6.79
C TYR A 62 -8.89 9.99 7.89
N GLY A 63 -9.95 9.26 7.54
CA GLY A 63 -10.78 8.63 8.56
C GLY A 63 -11.92 9.50 9.10
N LYS A 64 -11.90 10.82 8.92
CA LYS A 64 -12.84 11.78 9.54
C LYS A 64 -14.14 11.98 8.76
N THR A 65 -14.65 10.93 8.13
CA THR A 65 -15.98 11.02 7.51
C THR A 65 -17.05 11.07 8.59
N PRO A 66 -18.17 11.79 8.39
CA PRO A 66 -19.26 11.87 9.38
C PRO A 66 -19.83 10.48 9.72
N PHE A 67 -19.83 9.56 8.74
CA PHE A 67 -20.13 8.15 8.96
C PHE A 67 -19.17 7.51 9.96
N MET A 68 -17.86 7.63 9.74
CA MET A 68 -16.88 7.04 10.64
C MET A 68 -16.95 7.63 12.05
N ILE A 69 -17.13 8.94 12.18
CA ILE A 69 -17.21 9.63 13.47
C ILE A 69 -18.46 9.17 14.24
N SER A 70 -19.62 9.13 13.59
CA SER A 70 -20.86 8.68 14.23
C SER A 70 -20.79 7.21 14.63
N MET A 71 -20.16 6.36 13.81
CA MET A 71 -20.01 4.95 14.10
C MET A 71 -18.97 4.67 15.19
N SER A 72 -17.88 5.44 15.24
CA SER A 72 -16.87 5.34 16.31
C SER A 72 -17.46 5.74 17.66
N LYS A 73 -18.32 6.78 17.69
CA LYS A 73 -19.10 7.13 18.89
C LYS A 73 -20.08 6.02 19.29
N LYS A 74 -20.74 5.39 18.32
CA LYS A 74 -21.62 4.24 18.58
C LYS A 74 -20.85 3.02 19.12
N VAL A 75 -19.64 2.75 18.63
CA VAL A 75 -18.74 1.71 19.20
C VAL A 75 -18.45 2.00 20.66
N GLN A 76 -18.07 3.23 20.98
CA GLN A 76 -17.71 3.61 22.36
C GLN A 76 -18.91 3.50 23.31
N TYR A 77 -20.11 3.79 22.83
CA TYR A 77 -21.33 3.75 23.66
C TYR A 77 -21.94 2.34 23.78
N LEU A 78 -22.03 1.58 22.68
CA LEU A 78 -22.71 0.28 22.64
C LEU A 78 -21.78 -0.93 22.80
N GLY A 79 -20.47 -0.75 22.55
CA GLY A 79 -19.53 -1.84 22.37
C GLY A 79 -19.60 -2.45 20.95
N ILE A 80 -18.58 -3.23 20.60
CA ILE A 80 -18.43 -3.84 19.26
C ILE A 80 -19.55 -4.86 18.98
N GLU A 81 -19.89 -5.67 19.97
CA GLU A 81 -20.87 -6.76 19.83
C GLU A 81 -22.28 -6.26 19.53
N LYS A 82 -22.77 -5.30 20.33
CA LYS A 82 -24.11 -4.74 20.13
C LYS A 82 -24.19 -3.89 18.86
N LEU A 83 -23.08 -3.32 18.42
CA LEU A 83 -23.01 -2.59 17.16
C LEU A 83 -23.09 -3.51 15.95
N PHE A 84 -22.39 -4.65 15.99
CA PHE A 84 -22.50 -5.68 14.96
C PHE A 84 -23.93 -6.21 14.86
N LEU A 85 -24.60 -6.47 16.00
CA LEU A 85 -25.99 -6.92 16.03
C LEU A 85 -26.98 -5.89 15.47
N LYS A 86 -26.74 -4.58 15.67
CA LYS A 86 -27.61 -3.52 15.14
C LYS A 86 -27.42 -3.26 13.64
N GLY A 87 -26.23 -3.49 13.12
CA GLY A 87 -25.90 -3.08 11.76
C GLY A 87 -24.66 -3.79 11.25
N PRO A 88 -24.77 -5.10 10.92
CA PRO A 88 -23.60 -5.91 10.57
C PRO A 88 -22.93 -5.40 9.29
N LYS A 89 -23.71 -4.95 8.29
CA LYS A 89 -23.16 -4.36 7.07
C LYS A 89 -22.40 -3.05 7.34
N ALA A 90 -23.00 -2.13 8.11
CA ALA A 90 -22.37 -0.86 8.45
C ALA A 90 -21.13 -1.06 9.32
N PHE A 91 -21.15 -2.06 10.20
CA PHE A 91 -19.99 -2.45 10.99
C PHE A 91 -18.83 -2.96 10.11
N VAL A 92 -19.11 -3.83 9.14
CA VAL A 92 -18.08 -4.31 8.20
C VAL A 92 -17.49 -3.17 7.40
N TYR A 93 -18.30 -2.22 6.91
CA TYR A 93 -17.76 -1.03 6.22
C TYR A 93 -16.91 -0.15 7.15
N PHE A 94 -17.35 0.06 8.39
CA PHE A 94 -16.58 0.79 9.39
C PHE A 94 -15.24 0.12 9.70
N PHE A 95 -15.25 -1.20 9.86
CA PHE A 95 -14.06 -2.01 10.13
C PHE A 95 -13.09 -2.00 8.96
N LEU A 96 -13.59 -2.25 7.74
CA LEU A 96 -12.78 -2.26 6.53
C LEU A 96 -12.12 -0.89 6.29
N PHE A 97 -12.85 0.19 6.58
CA PHE A 97 -12.32 1.54 6.46
C PHE A 97 -11.25 1.85 7.53
N TYR A 98 -11.40 1.36 8.76
CA TYR A 98 -10.35 1.44 9.79
C TYR A 98 -9.09 0.68 9.37
N LEU A 99 -9.25 -0.52 8.82
CA LEU A 99 -8.16 -1.37 8.37
C LEU A 99 -7.40 -0.73 7.21
N VAL A 100 -8.11 -0.26 6.18
CA VAL A 100 -7.48 0.44 5.05
C VAL A 100 -6.74 1.70 5.50
N ARG A 101 -7.30 2.47 6.45
CA ARG A 101 -6.62 3.64 7.02
C ARG A 101 -5.31 3.27 7.70
N ASP A 102 -5.32 2.29 8.58
CA ASP A 102 -4.10 1.86 9.29
C ASP A 102 -3.05 1.31 8.34
N THR A 103 -3.45 0.50 7.35
CA THR A 103 -2.54 -0.06 6.35
C THR A 103 -1.87 1.03 5.52
N ILE A 104 -2.65 1.98 5.00
CA ILE A 104 -2.12 3.08 4.18
C ILE A 104 -1.19 3.98 5.02
N LEU A 105 -1.58 4.27 6.26
CA LEU A 105 -0.80 5.09 7.18
C LEU A 105 0.53 4.41 7.53
N TYR A 106 0.52 3.10 7.77
CA TYR A 106 1.73 2.31 8.04
C TYR A 106 2.66 2.19 6.83
N ILE A 107 2.14 2.22 5.60
CA ILE A 107 2.97 2.25 4.38
C ILE A 107 3.61 3.63 4.18
N ILE A 108 2.88 4.71 4.46
CA ILE A 108 3.39 6.07 4.21
C ILE A 108 4.42 6.52 5.22
N ILE A 109 4.26 6.16 6.49
CA ILE A 109 5.17 6.59 7.56
C ILE A 109 6.65 6.26 7.22
N PRO A 110 7.02 5.01 6.87
CA PRO A 110 8.37 4.66 6.47
C PRO A 110 8.84 5.41 5.22
N ILE A 111 7.96 5.59 4.22
CA ILE A 111 8.28 6.33 2.99
C ILE A 111 8.60 7.79 3.31
N TYR A 112 7.84 8.39 4.22
CA TYR A 112 8.06 9.75 4.66
C TYR A 112 9.38 9.90 5.42
N PHE A 113 9.69 8.99 6.34
CA PHE A 113 10.98 8.98 7.04
C PHE A 113 12.17 8.73 6.12
N ALA A 114 12.02 7.84 5.13
CA ALA A 114 13.05 7.59 4.12
C ALA A 114 13.34 8.86 3.30
N LYS A 115 12.30 9.58 2.85
CA LYS A 115 12.45 10.85 2.13
C LYS A 115 13.13 11.94 2.96
N LEU A 116 12.83 12.02 4.25
CA LEU A 116 13.48 12.99 5.14
C LEU A 116 14.95 12.65 5.41
N THR A 117 15.32 11.37 5.39
CA THR A 117 16.68 10.92 5.70
C THR A 117 17.62 10.98 4.50
N THR A 118 17.14 10.69 3.28
CA THR A 118 17.94 10.79 2.05
C THR A 118 18.13 12.24 1.57
N GLY A 119 17.33 13.18 2.06
CA GLY A 119 17.39 14.60 1.69
C GLY A 119 18.33 15.48 2.54
N ASN A 120 19.04 14.90 3.51
CA ASN A 120 20.08 15.56 4.32
C ASN A 120 21.46 15.02 3.98
#